data_AF-A0A4Y8LF32-F1
#
_entry.id   AF-A0A4Y8LF32-F1
#
_cell.length_a   1.000
_cell.length_b   1.000
_cell.length_c   1.000
_cell.angle_alpha   90.00
_cell.angle_beta   90.00
_cell.angle_gamma   90.00
#
_symmetry.space_group_name_H-M   'P 1'
#
loop_
_entity.id
_entity.type
_entity.pdbx_description
1 polymer ?
#
loop_
_entity_poly.entity_id
_entity_poly.type
_entity_poly.pdbx_seq_one_letter_code
_entity_poly.pdbx_strand_id
1 'polypeptide(L)' 'MEANRKWLSIPEQTRKMLIGNVFCSQCLDAVTIKDFIITGDPAGVVLEGKCAACGHPVARVVEMDN' A
#
# COMPACT_ATOMS: atom_id res chain seq x y z
N MET A 1 8.92 4.80 13.57
CA MET A 1 9.67 3.55 13.27
C MET A 1 8.79 2.30 13.26
N GLU A 2 7.63 2.29 13.93
CA GLU A 2 6.76 1.11 14.01
C GLU A 2 6.11 0.71 12.69
N ALA A 3 5.69 1.67 11.86
CA ALA A 3 4.99 1.37 10.59
C ALA A 3 5.85 0.54 9.62
N ASN A 4 7.14 0.87 9.47
CA ASN A 4 8.05 0.06 8.66
C ASN A 4 8.24 -1.35 9.24
N ARG A 5 8.31 -1.51 10.56
CA ARG A 5 8.44 -2.84 11.18
C ARG A 5 7.18 -3.69 10.94
N LYS A 6 6.01 -3.10 11.13
CA LYS A 6 4.70 -3.71 10.83
C LYS A 6 4.60 -4.10 9.35
N TRP A 7 5.03 -3.24 8.43
CA TRP A 7 5.09 -3.59 7.02
C TRP A 7 6.03 -4.76 6.77
N LEU A 8 7.25 -4.71 7.30
CA LEU A 8 8.26 -5.75 7.10
C LEU A 8 7.91 -7.11 7.74
N SER A 9 7.00 -7.16 8.71
CA SER A 9 6.53 -8.44 9.27
C SER A 9 5.59 -9.20 8.33
N ILE A 10 5.03 -8.52 7.31
CA ILE A 10 4.23 -9.18 6.27
C ILE A 10 5.18 -9.95 5.33
N PRO A 11 4.87 -11.22 5.01
CA PRO A 11 5.65 -12.01 4.05
C PRO A 11 5.85 -11.26 2.72
N GLU A 12 7.05 -11.36 2.13
CA GLU A 12 7.39 -10.64 0.89
C GLU A 12 6.40 -10.90 -0.25
N GLN A 13 5.93 -12.15 -0.39
CA GLN A 13 4.94 -12.50 -1.41
C GLN A 13 3.63 -11.73 -1.19
N THR A 14 3.15 -11.67 0.04
CA THR A 14 1.95 -10.91 0.41
C THR A 14 2.16 -9.41 0.19
N ARG A 15 3.34 -8.87 0.54
CA ARG A 15 3.69 -7.46 0.24
C ARG A 15 3.65 -7.16 -1.25
N LYS A 16 4.19 -8.05 -2.11
CA LYS A 16 4.11 -7.90 -3.57
C LYS A 16 2.67 -7.89 -4.08
N MET A 17 1.82 -8.77 -3.55
CA MET A 17 0.40 -8.78 -3.89
C MET A 17 -0.31 -7.49 -3.47
N LEU A 18 -0.03 -6.97 -2.28
CA LEU A 18 -0.59 -5.71 -1.79
C LEU A 18 -0.12 -4.51 -2.61
N ILE A 19 1.17 -4.46 -2.99
CA ILE A 19 1.73 -3.42 -3.86
C ILE A 19 1.10 -3.46 -5.26
N GLY A 20 0.86 -4.65 -5.81
CA GLY A 20 0.30 -4.84 -7.15
C GLY A 20 -1.23 -4.68 -7.25
N ASN A 21 -1.92 -4.52 -6.14
CA ASN A 21 -3.37 -4.49 -6.08
C ASN A 21 -3.86 -3.27 -5.28
N VAL A 22 -3.71 -2.08 -5.83
CA VAL A 22 -4.19 -0.82 -5.25
C VAL A 22 -5.24 -0.23 -6.17
N PHE A 23 -6.42 0.13 -5.66
CA PHE A 23 -7.44 0.75 -6.48
C PHE A 23 -7.06 2.19 -6.83
N CYS A 24 -7.10 2.53 -8.12
CA CYS A 24 -6.88 3.88 -8.61
C CYS A 24 -8.19 4.48 -9.11
N SER A 25 -8.66 5.54 -8.46
CA SER A 25 -9.89 6.26 -8.85
C SER A 25 -9.83 6.90 -10.24
N GLN A 26 -8.63 7.21 -10.74
CA GLN A 26 -8.43 7.76 -12.08
C GLN A 26 -8.46 6.68 -13.18
N CYS A 27 -7.94 5.49 -12.88
CA CYS A 27 -7.94 4.36 -13.84
C CYS A 27 -9.21 3.51 -13.73
N LEU A 28 -9.94 3.63 -12.61
CA LEU A 28 -11.08 2.78 -12.25
C LEU A 28 -10.73 1.28 -12.22
N ASP A 29 -9.49 0.97 -11.86
CA ASP A 29 -8.95 -0.40 -11.87
C ASP A 29 -7.94 -0.61 -10.74
N ALA A 30 -7.63 -1.88 -10.46
CA ALA A 30 -6.53 -2.29 -9.62
C ALA A 30 -5.20 -2.07 -10.35
N VAL A 31 -4.28 -1.37 -9.71
CA VAL A 31 -2.98 -0.99 -10.27
C VAL A 31 -1.86 -1.29 -9.28
N THR A 32 -0.63 -1.25 -9.78
CA THR A 32 0.57 -1.24 -8.95
C THR A 32 0.82 0.16 -8.38
N ILE A 33 1.06 0.24 -7.07
CA ILE A 33 1.56 1.47 -6.44
C ILE A 33 3.08 1.58 -6.58
N LYS A 34 3.56 2.79 -6.91
CA LYS A 34 4.99 3.14 -6.96
C LYS A 34 5.28 4.36 -6.10
N ASP A 35 6.57 4.59 -5.83
CA ASP A 35 7.08 5.76 -5.10
C ASP A 35 6.36 6.00 -3.76
N PHE A 36 6.06 4.91 -3.05
CA PHE A 36 5.23 4.97 -1.84
C PHE A 36 6.04 5.11 -0.56
N ILE A 37 5.42 5.73 0.43
CA ILE A 37 5.84 5.72 1.83
C ILE A 37 4.90 4.83 2.65
N ILE A 38 5.36 4.44 3.84
CA ILE A 38 4.58 3.64 4.79
C ILE A 38 4.27 4.50 6.01
N THR A 39 3.00 4.77 6.25
CA THR A 39 2.49 5.50 7.41
C THR A 39 1.78 4.53 8.37
N GLY A 40 1.76 4.87 9.66
CA GLY A 40 1.10 4.04 10.67
C GLY A 40 -0.38 4.42 10.79
N ASP A 41 -1.23 3.42 11.01
CA ASP A 41 -2.67 3.60 11.22
C ASP A 41 -3.12 2.76 12.43
N PRO A 42 -4.18 3.18 13.17
CA PRO A 42 -4.73 2.36 14.26
C PRO A 42 -5.08 0.93 13.85
N ALA A 43 -5.49 0.69 12.60
CA ALA A 43 -5.80 -0.63 12.06
C ALA A 43 -4.57 -1.38 11.49
N GLY A 44 -3.41 -0.74 11.35
CA GLY A 44 -2.23 -1.36 10.75
C GLY A 44 -1.25 -0.35 10.15
N VAL A 45 -1.13 -0.36 8.81
CA VAL A 45 -0.29 0.58 8.04
C VAL A 45 -0.99 1.04 6.77
N VAL A 46 -0.61 2.21 6.26
CA VAL A 46 -1.07 2.71 4.95
C VAL A 46 0.14 2.87 4.02
N LEU A 47 -0.02 2.39 2.79
CA LEU A 47 0.90 2.67 1.69
C LEU A 47 0.38 3.88 0.94
N GLU A 48 1.11 4.99 0.95
CA GLU A 48 0.74 6.23 0.26
C GLU A 48 1.73 6.51 -0.87
N GLY A 49 1.26 6.60 -2.11
CA GLY A 49 2.13 6.68 -3.27
C GLY A 49 1.39 7.06 -4.54
N LYS A 50 1.90 6.61 -5.69
CA LYS A 50 1.36 6.95 -7.01
C LYS A 50 0.97 5.72 -7.79
N CYS A 51 -0.09 5.85 -8.59
CA CYS A 51 -0.46 4.86 -9.59
C CYS A 51 0.69 4.69 -10.60
N ALA A 52 1.14 3.46 -10.83
CA ALA A 52 2.19 3.19 -11.80
C ALA A 52 1.78 3.54 -13.24
N ALA A 53 0.49 3.38 -13.58
CA ALA A 53 -0.06 3.60 -14.92
C ALA A 53 -0.30 5.07 -15.27
N CYS A 54 -0.88 5.86 -14.36
CA CYS A 54 -1.29 7.25 -14.66
C CYS A 54 -0.65 8.31 -13.75
N GLY A 55 0.09 7.92 -12.71
CA GLY A 55 0.74 8.84 -11.78
C GLY A 55 -0.19 9.51 -10.75
N HIS A 56 -1.50 9.26 -10.80
CA HIS A 56 -2.46 9.79 -9.83
C HIS A 56 -2.11 9.31 -8.40
N PRO A 57 -2.31 10.13 -7.36
CA PRO A 57 -2.12 9.70 -5.97
C PRO A 57 -3.03 8.51 -5.63
N VAL A 58 -2.48 7.49 -4.99
CA VAL A 58 -3.23 6.31 -4.52
C VAL A 58 -2.76 5.94 -3.12
N ALA A 59 -3.65 5.30 -2.37
CA ALA A 59 -3.35 4.76 -1.07
C ALA A 59 -3.93 3.36 -0.90
N ARG A 60 -3.26 2.52 -0.10
CA ARG A 60 -3.77 1.21 0.32
C ARG A 60 -3.59 1.03 1.81
N VAL A 61 -4.69 0.83 2.52
CA VAL A 61 -4.68 0.41 3.92
C VAL A 61 -4.40 -1.09 3.98
N VAL A 62 -3.52 -1.48 4.88
CA VAL A 62 -3.23 -2.88 5.21
C VAL A 62 -3.56 -3.08 6.67
N GLU A 63 -4.74 -3.66 6.90
CA GLU A 63 -5.22 -4.02 8.22
C GLU A 63 -4.38 -5.17 8.79
N MET A 64 -4.06 -5.09 10.07
CA MET A 64 -3.36 -6.11 10.83
C MET A 64 -4.23 -6.44 12.04
N ASP A 65 -4.52 -7.73 12.23
CA ASP A 65 -5.29 -8.16 13.40
C ASP A 65 -4.55 -7.76 14.69
N ASN A 66 -5.31 -7.20 15.63
CA ASN A 66 -4.84 -6.77 16.97
C ASN A 66 -4.59 -7.96 17.89
#